data_AF-A0A432UZK2-F1
#
_entry.id   AF-A0A432UZK2-F1
#
_cell.length_a   1.000
_cell.length_b   1.000
_cell.length_c   1.000
_cell.angle_alpha   90.00
_cell.angle_beta   90.00
_cell.angle_gamma   90.00
#
_symmetry.space_group_name_H-M   'P 1'
#
loop_
_entity.id
_entity.type
_entity.pdbx_description
1 polymer ?
#
loop_
_entity_poly.entity_id
_entity_poly.type
_entity_poly.pdbx_seq_one_letter_code
_entity_poly.pdbx_strand_id
1 'polypeptide(L)'
;MWIIAFHLSFTTNSCVCTKQCLAVEQRSYAIIHIHAPTPLYIDPRMLPLAEGRRVALVDDVISSGASITAGLKLLRSKDIDPIVVGAAMLQSERWRPALCAIGESWPERTRACFSTPLLERGEDGLWHPAATPGSSP
;
A
#
# COMPACT_ATOMS: atom_id res chain seq x y z
N MET A 1 -1.21 -2.98 23.74
CA MET A 1 -0.70 -3.47 22.45
C MET A 1 -1.55 -2.82 21.37
N TRP A 2 -1.04 -1.74 20.77
CA TRP A 2 -1.81 -0.88 19.87
C TRP A 2 -1.75 -1.46 18.45
N ILE A 3 -2.82 -2.13 18.01
CA ILE A 3 -3.01 -2.50 16.61
C ILE A 3 -3.80 -1.36 15.97
N ILE A 4 -3.14 -0.58 15.11
CA ILE A 4 -3.81 0.40 14.26
C ILE A 4 -4.51 -0.38 13.15
N ALA A 5 -5.81 -0.65 13.32
CA ALA A 5 -6.64 -1.24 12.28
C ALA A 5 -7.17 -0.15 11.35
N PHE A 6 -6.60 -0.02 10.16
CA PHE A 6 -7.16 0.83 9.10
C PHE A 6 -8.34 0.12 8.45
N HIS A 7 -9.52 0.73 8.53
CA HIS A 7 -10.73 0.23 7.89
C HIS A 7 -10.88 0.87 6.49
N LEU A 8 -10.63 0.10 5.43
CA LEU A 8 -10.90 0.48 4.05
C LEU A 8 -12.24 -0.12 3.62
N SER A 9 -13.29 0.71 3.50
CA SER A 9 -14.56 0.32 2.88
C SER A 9 -14.49 0.59 1.38
N PHE A 10 -14.70 -0.45 0.58
CA PHE A 10 -14.91 -0.36 -0.86
C PHE A 10 -16.38 -0.67 -1.15
N THR A 11 -17.17 0.37 -1.41
CA THR A 11 -18.47 0.23 -2.06
C THR A 11 -18.34 0.73 -3.49
N THR A 12 -18.78 -0.09 -4.45
CA THR A 12 -18.97 0.30 -5.84
C THR A 12 -19.75 1.62 -5.89
N ASN A 13 -19.13 2.64 -6.50
CA ASN A 13 -19.66 3.94 -6.90
C ASN A 13 -19.60 5.20 -6.03
N SER A 14 -19.07 5.24 -4.80
CA SER A 14 -18.69 6.53 -4.18
C SER A 14 -17.78 6.37 -2.96
N CYS A 15 -16.74 7.20 -2.85
CA CYS A 15 -15.93 7.32 -1.63
C CYS A 15 -16.44 8.52 -0.82
N VAL A 16 -17.15 8.25 0.28
CA VAL A 16 -17.54 9.28 1.26
C VAL A 16 -16.78 8.98 2.55
N CYS A 17 -15.77 9.79 2.87
CA CYS A 17 -15.05 9.71 4.13
C CYS A 17 -15.84 10.48 5.20
N THR A 18 -16.77 9.80 5.88
CA THR A 18 -17.40 10.32 7.10
C THR A 18 -16.85 9.56 8.30
N LYS A 19 -16.45 10.31 9.33
CA LYS A 19 -16.00 9.77 10.62
C LYS A 19 -17.18 9.06 11.30
N GLN A 20 -17.38 7.77 11.04
CA GLN A 20 -18.27 6.97 11.86
C GLN A 20 -17.75 5.55 12.04
N CYS A 21 -17.53 5.21 13.31
CA CYS A 21 -17.25 3.87 13.79
C CYS A 21 -18.52 3.04 13.61
N LEU A 22 -18.57 2.21 12.56
CA LEU A 22 -19.61 1.21 12.34
C LEU A 22 -18.93 -0.14 12.22
N ALA A 23 -19.39 -1.08 13.04
CA ALA A 23 -18.90 -2.44 13.12
C ALA A 23 -18.91 -3.07 11.73
N VAL A 24 -17.73 -3.49 11.27
CA VAL A 24 -17.58 -4.17 9.98
C VAL A 24 -17.73 -5.64 10.24
N GLU A 25 -18.72 -6.22 9.58
CA GLU A 25 -18.96 -7.65 9.51
C GLU A 25 -17.62 -8.37 9.27
N GLN A 26 -17.26 -9.25 10.20
CA GLN A 26 -15.96 -9.91 10.34
C GLN A 26 -15.60 -10.73 9.10
N ARG A 27 -15.12 -10.08 8.03
CA ARG A 27 -14.49 -10.77 6.91
C ARG A 27 -13.02 -10.93 7.28
N SER A 28 -12.62 -12.15 7.64
CA SER A 28 -11.24 -12.44 8.04
C SER A 28 -10.28 -12.17 6.87
N TYR A 29 -9.36 -11.22 7.03
CA TYR A 29 -8.26 -10.97 6.10
C TYR A 29 -6.94 -11.42 6.72
N ALA A 30 -6.05 -11.99 5.90
CA ALA A 30 -4.64 -12.08 6.27
C ALA A 30 -3.96 -10.77 5.87
N ILE A 31 -3.29 -10.11 6.83
CA ILE A 31 -2.54 -8.87 6.62
C ILE A 31 -1.06 -9.22 6.61
N ILE A 32 -0.37 -8.88 5.52
CA ILE A 32 1.07 -9.11 5.37
C ILE A 32 1.75 -7.74 5.31
N HIS A 33 2.55 -7.45 6.33
CA HIS A 33 3.36 -6.24 6.40
C HIS A 33 4.74 -6.50 5.79
N ILE A 34 5.24 -5.55 5.01
CA ILE A 34 6.59 -5.61 4.42
C ILE A 34 7.40 -4.48 5.03
N HIS A 35 8.67 -4.73 5.34
CA HIS A 35 9.60 -3.69 5.76
C HIS A 35 11.03 -4.09 5.35
N ALA A 36 11.85 -3.11 4.99
CA ALA A 36 13.30 -3.24 4.78
C ALA A 36 13.73 -3.94 3.44
N PRO A 37 15.04 -3.95 3.10
CA PRO A 37 15.51 -4.10 1.73
C PRO A 37 15.38 -5.53 1.19
N THR A 38 15.30 -5.64 -0.14
CA THR A 38 15.25 -6.91 -0.86
C THR A 38 16.54 -7.72 -0.70
N PRO A 39 16.48 -9.04 -0.46
CA PRO A 39 15.31 -9.92 -0.67
C PRO A 39 14.32 -9.99 0.49
N LEU A 40 13.03 -10.14 0.14
CA LEU A 40 11.95 -10.37 1.09
C LEU A 40 11.78 -11.86 1.39
N TYR A 41 11.42 -12.17 2.64
CA TYR A 41 11.13 -13.52 3.11
C TYR A 41 9.76 -13.57 3.77
N ILE A 42 9.06 -14.69 3.58
CA ILE A 42 7.84 -15.03 4.30
C ILE A 42 8.12 -16.30 5.12
N ASP A 43 7.77 -16.28 6.40
CA ASP A 43 7.85 -17.47 7.24
C ASP A 43 6.87 -18.52 6.72
N PRO A 44 7.31 -19.75 6.38
CA PRO A 44 6.42 -20.81 5.89
C PRO A 44 5.22 -21.10 6.81
N ARG A 45 5.36 -20.87 8.12
CA ARG A 45 4.27 -21.05 9.09
C ARG A 45 3.14 -20.04 8.94
N MET A 46 3.37 -18.95 8.22
CA MET A 46 2.34 -17.95 7.90
C MET A 46 1.50 -18.35 6.68
N LEU A 47 1.99 -19.23 5.81
CA LEU A 47 1.28 -19.62 4.59
C LEU A 47 -0.09 -20.27 4.88
N PRO A 48 -0.22 -21.20 5.84
CA PRO A 48 -1.53 -21.78 6.18
C PRO A 48 -2.53 -20.75 6.73
N LEU A 49 -2.06 -19.60 7.23
CA LEU A 49 -2.95 -18.53 7.72
C LEU A 49 -3.54 -17.70 6.59
N ALA A 50 -2.88 -17.67 5.43
CA ALA A 50 -3.32 -16.96 4.24
C ALA A 50 -4.13 -17.83 3.27
N GLU A 51 -4.02 -19.17 3.38
CA GLU A 51 -4.68 -20.11 2.49
C GLU A 51 -6.21 -20.00 2.55
N GLY A 52 -6.85 -19.90 1.38
CA GLY A 52 -8.29 -19.73 1.25
C GLY A 52 -8.83 -18.42 1.84
N ARG A 53 -7.96 -17.48 2.26
CA ARG A 53 -8.35 -16.19 2.82
C ARG A 53 -8.21 -15.08 1.80
N ARG A 54 -8.93 -14.00 2.04
CA ARG A 54 -8.73 -12.74 1.32
C ARG A 54 -7.49 -12.07 1.91
N VAL A 55 -6.49 -11.79 1.09
CA VAL A 55 -5.21 -11.23 1.55
C VAL A 55 -5.12 -9.75 1.18
N ALA A 56 -4.73 -8.94 2.17
CA ALA A 56 -4.36 -7.55 1.97
C ALA A 56 -2.86 -7.40 2.22
N LEU A 57 -2.16 -6.77 1.27
CA LEU A 57 -0.76 -6.42 1.44
C LEU A 57 -0.68 -4.99 1.97
N VAL A 58 -0.02 -4.76 3.11
CA VAL A 58 0.02 -3.43 3.76
C VAL A 58 1.46 -2.99 4.01
N ASP A 59 1.72 -1.70 3.85
CA ASP A 59 3.00 -1.07 4.19
C ASP A 59 2.75 0.26 4.92
N ASP A 60 3.77 0.85 5.54
CA ASP A 60 3.66 2.17 6.15
C ASP A 60 3.59 3.26 5.06
N VAL A 61 4.55 3.25 4.14
CA VAL A 61 4.75 4.26 3.11
C VAL A 61 5.06 3.60 1.77
N ILE A 62 4.30 3.95 0.74
CA ILE A 62 4.64 3.58 -0.64
C ILE A 62 5.23 4.81 -1.34
N SER A 63 6.53 4.77 -1.59
CA SER A 63 7.26 5.83 -2.30
C SER A 63 7.51 5.48 -3.77
N SER A 64 8.48 4.59 -4.06
CA SER A 64 8.76 4.08 -5.40
C SER A 64 7.95 2.84 -5.79
N GLY A 65 7.28 2.21 -4.83
CA GLY A 65 6.55 0.94 -5.05
C GLY A 65 7.45 -0.31 -5.14
N ALA A 66 8.75 -0.20 -4.90
CA ALA A 66 9.69 -1.34 -4.98
C ALA A 66 9.35 -2.45 -3.96
N SER A 67 9.14 -2.09 -2.70
CA SER A 67 8.79 -3.04 -1.61
C SER A 67 7.47 -3.76 -1.90
N ILE A 68 6.44 -3.01 -2.29
CA ILE A 68 5.15 -3.57 -2.69
C ILE A 68 5.28 -4.52 -3.88
N THR A 69 6.03 -4.11 -4.90
CA THR A 69 6.28 -4.95 -6.09
C THR A 69 6.96 -6.27 -5.70
N ALA A 70 7.97 -6.23 -4.85
CA ALA A 70 8.63 -7.43 -4.35
C ALA A 70 7.67 -8.30 -3.52
N GLY A 71 6.83 -7.67 -2.70
CA GLY A 71 5.77 -8.32 -1.93
C GLY A 71 4.77 -9.07 -2.79
N LEU A 72 4.20 -8.39 -3.78
CA LEU A 72 3.25 -8.99 -4.73
C LEU A 72 3.86 -10.18 -5.46
N LYS A 73 5.13 -10.06 -5.91
CA LYS A 73 5.86 -11.17 -6.53
C LYS A 73 6.07 -12.34 -5.56
N LEU A 74 6.48 -12.05 -4.33
CA LEU A 74 6.68 -13.07 -3.28
C LEU A 74 5.38 -13.81 -2.98
N LEU A 75 4.27 -13.11 -2.79
CA LEU A 75 2.97 -13.72 -2.48
C LEU A 75 2.46 -14.57 -3.64
N ARG A 76 2.56 -14.07 -4.88
CA ARG A 76 2.21 -14.86 -6.08
C ARG A 76 3.09 -16.10 -6.23
N SER A 77 4.37 -16.06 -5.83
CA SER A 77 5.25 -17.23 -5.83
C SER A 77 4.87 -18.32 -4.81
N LYS A 78 3.93 -18.01 -3.91
CA LYS A 78 3.37 -18.89 -2.88
C LYS A 78 1.87 -19.13 -3.09
N ASP A 79 1.37 -18.89 -4.31
CA ASP A 79 -0.04 -19.04 -4.69
C ASP A 79 -1.00 -18.18 -3.85
N ILE A 80 -0.51 -17.10 -3.27
CA ILE A 80 -1.29 -16.09 -2.56
C ILE A 80 -1.53 -14.92 -3.52
N ASP A 81 -2.80 -14.63 -3.83
CA ASP A 81 -3.18 -13.47 -4.65
C ASP A 81 -3.83 -12.38 -3.79
N PRO A 82 -3.10 -11.31 -3.43
CA PRO A 82 -3.66 -10.19 -2.69
C PRO A 82 -4.74 -9.49 -3.51
N ILE A 83 -5.81 -9.06 -2.85
CA ILE A 83 -6.91 -8.35 -3.51
C ILE A 83 -6.77 -6.82 -3.43
N VAL A 84 -5.90 -6.33 -2.54
CA VAL A 84 -5.70 -4.92 -2.24
C VAL A 84 -4.28 -4.67 -1.73
N VAL A 85 -3.74 -3.49 -2.06
CA VAL A 85 -2.55 -2.93 -1.42
C VAL A 85 -2.99 -1.75 -0.55
N GLY A 86 -2.59 -1.75 0.73
CA GLY A 86 -2.86 -0.67 1.68
C GLY A 86 -1.57 0.04 2.10
N ALA A 87 -1.64 1.35 2.31
CA ALA A 87 -0.58 2.10 2.95
C ALA A 87 -1.13 3.14 3.92
N ALA A 88 -0.34 3.54 4.92
CA ALA A 88 -0.68 4.76 5.65
C ALA A 88 -0.51 5.99 4.73
N MET A 89 0.60 6.04 3.99
CA MET A 89 0.98 7.17 3.14
C MET A 89 1.39 6.73 1.72
N LEU A 90 0.88 7.42 0.70
CA LEU A 90 1.50 7.44 -0.63
C LEU A 90 2.42 8.64 -0.74
N GLN A 91 3.69 8.42 -1.05
CA GLN A 91 4.64 9.49 -1.28
C GLN A 91 4.91 9.62 -2.78
N SER A 92 4.51 10.76 -3.35
CA SER A 92 4.53 11.03 -4.81
C SER A 92 3.68 10.05 -5.63
N GLU A 93 3.79 10.13 -6.96
CA GLU A 93 3.16 9.21 -7.91
C GLU A 93 4.15 8.20 -8.52
N ARG A 94 5.40 8.18 -8.06
CA ARG A 94 6.48 7.33 -8.61
C ARG A 94 6.21 5.83 -8.48
N TRP A 95 5.32 5.43 -7.60
CA TRP A 95 4.91 4.04 -7.41
C TRP A 95 3.99 3.51 -8.51
N ARG A 96 3.22 4.38 -9.19
CA ARG A 96 2.23 3.94 -10.18
C ARG A 96 2.82 3.12 -11.32
N PRO A 97 3.91 3.55 -12.00
CA PRO A 97 4.48 2.77 -13.09
C PRO A 97 4.96 1.40 -12.64
N ALA A 98 5.57 1.32 -11.45
CA ALA A 98 6.06 0.06 -10.89
C ALA A 98 4.91 -0.93 -10.64
N LEU A 99 3.80 -0.46 -10.08
CA LEU A 99 2.62 -1.31 -9.83
C LEU A 99 1.88 -1.66 -11.12
N CYS A 100 1.74 -0.73 -12.06
CA CYS A 100 1.15 -0.99 -13.37
C CYS A 100 1.91 -2.07 -14.14
N ALA A 101 3.25 -2.09 -14.04
CA ALA A 101 4.09 -3.14 -14.63
C ALA A 101 3.84 -4.55 -14.06
N ILE A 102 3.23 -4.67 -12.87
CA ILE A 102 2.81 -5.96 -12.27
C ILE A 102 1.39 -6.36 -12.72
N GLY A 103 0.60 -5.39 -13.17
CA GLY A 103 -0.76 -5.54 -13.65
C GLY A 103 -1.49 -4.21 -13.64
N GLU A 104 -2.21 -3.93 -14.74
CA GLU A 104 -2.86 -2.63 -14.99
C GLU A 104 -3.84 -2.21 -13.88
N SER A 105 -4.46 -3.16 -13.17
CA SER A 105 -5.42 -2.87 -12.10
C SER A 105 -4.80 -2.51 -10.73
N TRP A 106 -3.48 -2.64 -10.56
CA TRP A 106 -2.85 -2.41 -9.25
C TRP A 106 -2.90 -0.97 -8.76
N PRO A 107 -2.77 0.07 -9.61
CA PRO A 107 -3.00 1.44 -9.19
C PRO A 107 -4.38 1.67 -8.56
N GLU A 108 -5.45 1.09 -9.12
CA GLU A 108 -6.82 1.24 -8.61
C GLU A 108 -7.10 0.39 -7.36
N ARG A 109 -6.35 -0.72 -7.22
CA ARG A 109 -6.35 -1.59 -6.03
C ARG A 109 -5.47 -1.08 -4.90
N THR A 110 -4.73 0.00 -5.11
CA THR A 110 -3.90 0.62 -4.07
C THR A 110 -4.70 1.66 -3.30
N ARG A 111 -4.65 1.60 -1.97
CA ARG A 111 -5.35 2.52 -1.07
C ARG A 111 -4.41 3.05 -0.03
N ALA A 112 -4.58 4.32 0.29
CA ALA A 112 -3.90 4.92 1.42
C ALA A 112 -4.77 5.90 2.17
N CYS A 113 -4.32 6.26 3.36
CA CYS A 113 -5.02 7.20 4.21
C CYS A 113 -4.81 8.63 3.75
N PHE A 114 -3.61 8.95 3.26
CA PHE A 114 -3.28 10.24 2.67
C PHE A 114 -2.11 10.12 1.69
N SER A 115 -1.88 11.18 0.91
CA SER A 115 -0.74 11.31 0.02
C SER A 115 0.05 12.58 0.31
N THR A 116 1.36 12.52 0.04
CA THR A 116 2.26 13.67 0.13
C THR A 116 3.11 13.78 -1.13
N PRO A 117 3.60 14.97 -1.50
CA PRO A 117 4.68 15.05 -2.47
C PRO A 117 5.95 14.40 -1.89
N LEU A 118 6.95 14.17 -2.76
CA LEU A 118 8.30 13.99 -2.28
C LEU A 118 8.76 15.33 -1.67
N LEU A 119 9.45 15.32 -0.55
CA LEU A 119 9.93 16.53 0.10
C LEU A 119 11.45 16.63 -0.02
N GLU A 120 11.94 17.81 -0.34
CA GLU A 120 13.36 18.13 -0.35
C GLU A 120 13.64 19.37 0.47
N ARG A 121 14.87 19.44 1.01
CA ARG A 121 15.26 20.52 1.90
C ARG A 121 15.74 21.70 1.07
N GLY A 122 15.05 22.83 1.19
CA GLY A 122 15.42 24.08 0.52
C GLY A 122 16.64 24.74 1.15
N GLU A 123 17.21 25.70 0.43
CA GLU A 123 18.32 26.54 0.89
C GLU A 123 17.94 27.40 2.11
N ASP A 124 16.65 27.70 2.25
CA ASP A 124 16.04 28.39 3.40
C ASP A 124 15.94 27.50 4.66
N GLY A 125 16.35 26.23 4.57
CA GLY A 125 16.27 25.26 5.65
C GLY A 125 14.88 24.67 5.88
N LEU A 126 13.89 25.04 5.07
CA LEU A 126 12.52 24.54 5.10
C LEU A 126 12.35 23.33 4.17
N TRP A 127 11.23 22.60 4.34
CA TRP A 127 10.88 21.47 3.48
C TRP A 127 9.92 21.93 2.39
N HIS A 128 10.31 21.70 1.14
CA HIS A 128 9.53 22.05 -0.03
C HIS A 128 9.13 20.79 -0.80
N PRO A 129 7.97 20.79 -1.49
CA PRO A 129 7.66 19.76 -2.47
C PRO A 129 8.76 19.68 -3.51
N ALA A 130 9.20 18.46 -3.79
CA ALA A 130 10.23 18.24 -4.78
C ALA A 130 9.72 18.61 -6.15
N ALA A 131 10.57 19.23 -6.96
CA ALA A 131 10.20 19.65 -8.30
C ALA A 131 9.68 18.43 -9.08
N THR A 132 8.46 18.54 -9.62
CA THR A 132 7.94 17.49 -10.49
C THR A 132 8.67 17.59 -11.82
N PRO A 133 9.29 16.52 -12.33
CA PRO A 133 9.93 16.58 -13.65
C PRO A 133 8.87 16.95 -14.69
N GLY A 134 8.96 18.16 -15.24
CA GLY A 134 8.02 18.70 -16.23
C GLY A 134 7.29 19.99 -15.86
N SER A 135 7.40 20.50 -14.62
CA SER A 135 6.90 21.84 -14.28
C SER A 135 8.04 22.87 -14.40
N SER A 136 8.15 23.53 -15.55
CA SER A 136 8.80 24.84 -15.62
C SER A 136 7.91 25.90 -14.95
N PRO A 137 8.49 26.97 -14.37
CA PRO A 137 7.75 28.05 -13.69
C PRO A 137 6.81 28.81 -14.62
#